data_AF-A0A418Q541-F1
#
_entry.id   AF-A0A418Q541-F1
#
_cell.length_a   1.000
_cell.length_b   1.000
_cell.length_c   1.000
_cell.angle_alpha   90.00
_cell.angle_beta   90.00
_cell.angle_gamma   90.00
#
_symmetry.space_group_name_H-M   'P 1'
#
loop_
_entity.id
_entity.type
_entity.pdbx_description
1 polymer ?
#
loop_
_entity_poly.entity_id
_entity_poly.type
_entity_poly.pdbx_seq_one_letter_code
_entity_poly.pdbx_strand_id
1 'polypeptide(L)'
;MGTENKRGRVHKAGAFDIRNVIGGLLGIYGIVLLISYFLLDPGMDVTTGESKDAVYNLWAGLALVIGAAVFFIWTKVDPIKIVETAPGESAGMVED
;
A
#
# COMPACT_ATOMS: atom_id res chain seq x y z
N MET A 1 -44.09 19.28 8.21
CA MET A 1 -42.90 19.03 9.04
C MET A 1 -42.15 17.86 8.41
N GLY A 2 -41.25 18.12 7.45
CA GLY A 2 -40.51 17.07 6.74
C GLY A 2 -39.22 16.76 7.48
N THR A 3 -39.08 15.56 8.01
CA THR A 3 -37.84 15.08 8.64
C THR A 3 -36.81 14.79 7.55
N GLU A 4 -35.92 15.73 7.30
CA GLU A 4 -34.74 15.52 6.43
C GLU A 4 -33.73 14.61 7.13
N ASN A 5 -33.70 13.34 6.71
CA ASN A 5 -32.73 12.37 7.16
C ASN A 5 -31.39 12.63 6.44
N LYS A 6 -30.55 13.53 6.98
CA LYS A 6 -29.16 13.72 6.53
C LYS A 6 -28.33 12.50 6.91
N ARG A 7 -28.45 11.43 6.14
CA ARG A 7 -27.57 10.26 6.20
C ARG A 7 -26.19 10.68 5.69
N GLY A 8 -25.29 11.08 6.59
CA GLY A 8 -23.89 11.33 6.27
C GLY A 8 -23.32 10.14 5.50
N ARG A 9 -22.92 10.38 4.24
CA ARG A 9 -22.45 9.33 3.34
C ARG A 9 -20.98 9.06 3.67
N VAL A 10 -20.73 8.03 4.47
CA VAL A 10 -19.37 7.59 4.80
C VAL A 10 -18.71 7.04 3.54
N HIS A 11 -17.84 7.83 2.90
CA HIS A 11 -16.95 7.33 1.85
C HIS A 11 -15.69 6.77 2.50
N LYS A 12 -15.39 5.49 2.23
CA LYS A 12 -14.03 5.00 2.45
C LYS A 12 -13.12 5.78 1.50
N ALA A 13 -12.03 6.36 2.00
CA ALA A 13 -10.89 6.69 1.16
C ALA A 13 -10.20 5.37 0.76
N GLY A 14 -10.91 4.58 -0.04
CA GLY A 14 -10.75 3.13 -0.02
C GLY A 14 -9.58 2.59 -0.84
N ALA A 15 -8.95 3.43 -1.66
CA ALA A 15 -7.89 3.00 -2.59
C ALA A 15 -6.53 3.70 -2.36
N PHE A 16 -6.52 4.88 -1.75
CA PHE A 16 -5.30 5.69 -1.51
C PHE A 16 -4.81 5.65 -0.05
N ASP A 17 -5.04 4.53 0.66
CA ASP A 17 -4.37 4.29 1.93
C ASP A 17 -2.89 4.01 1.66
N ILE A 18 -2.00 4.72 2.35
CA ILE A 18 -0.54 4.56 2.23
C ILE A 18 -0.11 3.10 2.48
N ARG A 19 -0.82 2.36 3.33
CA ARG A 19 -0.55 0.93 3.59
C ARG A 19 -0.76 0.08 2.36
N ASN A 20 -1.79 0.38 1.57
CA ASN A 20 -2.09 -0.34 0.35
C ASN A 20 -1.09 0.01 -0.77
N VAL A 21 -0.64 1.28 -0.83
CA VAL A 21 0.42 1.72 -1.75
C VAL A 21 1.75 1.03 -1.41
N ILE A 22 2.19 1.07 -0.15
CA ILE A 22 3.42 0.42 0.30
C ILE A 22 3.33 -1.09 0.06
N GLY A 23 2.23 -1.74 0.47
CA GLY A 23 2.03 -3.17 0.25
C GLY A 23 2.05 -3.55 -1.23
N GLY A 24 1.42 -2.74 -2.09
CA GLY A 24 1.45 -2.93 -3.55
C GLY A 24 2.85 -2.83 -4.14
N LEU A 25 3.61 -1.81 -3.76
CA LEU A 25 4.99 -1.61 -4.24
C LEU A 25 5.91 -2.76 -3.80
N LEU A 26 5.84 -3.15 -2.52
CA LEU A 26 6.60 -4.29 -2.00
C LEU A 26 6.20 -5.58 -2.71
N GLY A 27 4.91 -5.82 -2.92
CA GLY A 27 4.42 -7.03 -3.56
C GLY A 27 4.84 -7.14 -5.03
N ILE A 28 4.71 -6.06 -5.80
CA ILE A 28 5.14 -6.03 -7.20
C ILE A 28 6.64 -6.26 -7.29
N TYR A 29 7.43 -5.55 -6.49
CA TYR A 29 8.88 -5.70 -6.52
C TYR A 29 9.33 -7.08 -6.04
N GLY A 30 8.68 -7.63 -5.01
CA GLY A 30 8.92 -9.00 -4.54
C GLY A 30 8.67 -10.04 -5.62
N ILE A 31 7.55 -9.94 -6.35
CA ILE A 31 7.24 -10.82 -7.48
C ILE A 31 8.29 -10.69 -8.58
N VAL A 32 8.72 -9.46 -8.92
CA VAL A 32 9.78 -9.24 -9.90
C VAL A 32 11.07 -9.96 -9.49
N LEU A 33 11.48 -9.87 -8.23
CA LEU A 33 12.69 -10.56 -7.77
C LEU A 33 12.55 -12.09 -7.78
N LEU A 34 11.37 -12.62 -7.43
CA LEU A 34 11.13 -14.06 -7.54
C LEU A 34 11.19 -14.53 -9.00
N ILE A 35 10.62 -13.76 -9.93
CA ILE A 35 10.76 -14.01 -11.38
C ILE A 35 12.23 -13.96 -11.78
N SER A 36 12.98 -12.96 -11.33
CA SER A 36 14.41 -12.85 -11.61
C SER A 36 15.20 -14.06 -11.12
N TYR A 37 14.87 -14.61 -9.95
CA TYR A 37 15.51 -15.83 -9.44
C TYR A 37 15.25 -17.06 -10.31
N PHE A 38 14.00 -17.26 -10.74
CA PHE A 38 13.63 -18.48 -11.46
C PHE A 38 13.91 -18.43 -12.97
N LEU A 39 13.84 -17.24 -13.58
CA LEU A 39 13.79 -17.10 -15.04
C LEU A 39 14.90 -16.23 -15.64
N LEU A 40 15.67 -15.49 -14.84
CA LEU A 40 16.69 -14.57 -15.34
C LEU A 40 18.10 -14.93 -14.83
N ASP A 41 19.09 -14.55 -15.62
CA ASP A 41 20.50 -14.61 -15.21
C ASP A 41 20.77 -13.54 -14.12
N PRO A 42 21.48 -13.87 -13.03
CA PRO A 42 21.73 -12.95 -11.92
C PRO A 42 22.67 -11.78 -12.26
N GLY A 43 23.29 -11.82 -13.44
CA GLY A 43 24.26 -10.83 -13.91
C GLY A 43 25.63 -11.01 -13.28
N MET A 44 26.51 -10.06 -13.57
CA MET A 44 27.91 -10.08 -13.15
C MET A 44 28.19 -9.04 -12.07
N ASP A 45 29.04 -9.39 -11.12
CA ASP A 45 29.64 -8.45 -10.17
C ASP A 45 30.73 -7.65 -10.89
N VAL A 46 30.59 -6.32 -10.90
CA VAL A 46 31.50 -5.42 -11.62
C VAL A 46 32.86 -5.26 -10.93
N THR A 47 32.99 -5.68 -9.67
CA THR A 47 34.22 -5.58 -8.90
C THR A 47 35.06 -6.84 -9.01
N THR A 48 34.43 -8.01 -9.00
CA THR A 48 35.13 -9.32 -9.08
C THR A 48 35.13 -9.90 -10.48
N GLY A 49 34.17 -9.54 -11.34
CA GLY A 49 33.98 -10.15 -12.64
C GLY A 49 33.34 -11.54 -12.59
N GLU A 50 32.83 -11.95 -11.42
CA GLU A 50 32.15 -13.24 -11.20
C GLU A 50 30.63 -13.09 -11.34
N SER A 51 29.92 -14.20 -11.58
CA SER A 51 28.46 -14.20 -11.56
C SER A 51 27.94 -13.90 -10.15
N LYS A 52 26.89 -13.07 -10.07
CA LYS A 52 26.20 -12.83 -8.79
C LYS A 52 25.43 -14.07 -8.37
N ASP A 53 25.26 -14.28 -7.06
CA ASP A 53 24.42 -15.36 -6.57
C ASP A 53 22.93 -15.01 -6.77
N ALA A 54 22.23 -15.83 -7.56
CA ALA A 54 20.80 -15.67 -7.81
C ALA A 54 19.96 -15.78 -6.53
N VAL A 55 20.44 -16.54 -5.52
CA VAL A 55 19.75 -16.76 -4.25
C VAL A 55 19.48 -15.45 -3.50
N TYR A 56 20.23 -14.38 -3.77
CA TYR A 56 19.93 -13.05 -3.22
C TYR A 56 18.55 -12.53 -3.66
N ASN A 57 18.17 -12.74 -4.91
CA ASN A 57 16.84 -12.35 -5.40
C ASN A 57 15.72 -13.18 -4.73
N LEU A 58 15.98 -14.46 -4.44
CA LEU A 58 15.01 -15.32 -3.76
C LEU A 58 14.70 -14.82 -2.35
N TRP A 59 15.73 -14.60 -1.53
CA TRP A 59 15.54 -14.15 -0.13
C TRP A 59 14.98 -12.74 -0.06
N ALA A 60 15.49 -11.81 -0.86
CA ALA A 60 14.95 -10.45 -0.92
C ALA A 60 13.49 -10.46 -1.40
N GLY A 61 13.18 -11.23 -2.46
CA GLY A 61 11.82 -11.38 -2.97
C GLY A 61 10.85 -11.94 -1.93
N LEU A 62 11.24 -13.01 -1.23
CA LEU A 62 10.43 -13.59 -0.15
C LEU A 62 10.17 -12.58 0.98
N ALA A 63 11.19 -11.84 1.42
CA ALA A 63 11.03 -10.83 2.46
C ALA A 63 10.04 -9.73 2.05
N LEU A 64 10.10 -9.27 0.79
CA LEU A 64 9.18 -8.27 0.25
C LEU A 64 7.74 -8.79 0.14
N VAL A 65 7.55 -10.04 -0.31
CA VAL A 65 6.22 -10.66 -0.38
C VAL A 65 5.61 -10.83 1.01
N ILE A 66 6.41 -11.28 1.98
CA ILE A 66 5.96 -11.37 3.38
C ILE A 66 5.60 -9.99 3.92
N GLY A 67 6.44 -8.98 3.68
CA GLY A 67 6.15 -7.59 4.05
C GLY A 67 4.86 -7.07 3.42
N ALA A 68 4.66 -7.30 2.13
CA ALA A 68 3.41 -6.94 1.43
C ALA A 68 2.18 -7.60 2.06
N ALA A 69 2.27 -8.90 2.37
CA ALA A 69 1.19 -9.62 3.05
C ALA A 69 0.86 -8.99 4.41
N VAL A 70 1.87 -8.62 5.19
CA VAL A 70 1.69 -7.92 6.48
C VAL A 70 0.94 -6.60 6.30
N PHE A 71 1.32 -5.77 5.32
CA PHE A 71 0.65 -4.49 5.06
C PHE A 71 -0.80 -4.66 4.58
N PHE A 72 -1.08 -5.65 3.74
CA PHE A 72 -2.44 -5.93 3.31
C PHE A 72 -3.31 -6.48 4.43
N ILE A 73 -2.77 -7.34 5.29
CA ILE A 73 -3.46 -7.85 6.48
C ILE A 73 -3.78 -6.68 7.43
N TRP A 74 -2.82 -5.78 7.67
CA TRP A 74 -3.05 -4.61 8.53
C TRP A 74 -4.17 -3.73 7.98
N THR A 75 -4.18 -3.44 6.67
CA THR A 75 -5.27 -2.67 6.05
C THR A 75 -6.66 -3.30 6.29
N LYS A 76 -6.74 -4.63 6.41
CA LYS A 76 -8.00 -5.33 6.73
C LYS A 76 -8.36 -5.28 8.21
N VAL A 77 -7.37 -5.32 9.10
CA VAL A 77 -7.56 -5.27 10.55
C VAL A 77 -7.94 -3.86 11.03
N ASP A 78 -7.33 -2.82 10.46
CA ASP A 78 -7.53 -1.43 10.89
C ASP A 78 -7.83 -0.50 9.70
N PRO A 79 -9.08 -0.48 9.18
CA PRO A 79 -9.44 0.31 8.01
C PRO A 79 -9.65 1.81 8.36
N ILE A 80 -9.00 2.71 7.61
CA ILE A 80 -9.19 4.16 7.76
C ILE A 80 -10.61 4.56 7.34
N LYS A 81 -11.31 5.29 8.22
CA LYS A 81 -12.65 5.84 7.98
C LYS A 81 -12.52 7.35 7.82
N ILE A 82 -12.90 7.88 6.66
CA ILE A 82 -13.00 9.33 6.45
C ILE A 82 -14.46 9.73 6.61
N VAL A 83 -14.72 10.72 7.45
CA VAL A 83 -16.03 11.35 7.59
C VAL A 83 -15.94 12.70 6.90
N GLU A 84 -16.66 12.87 5.79
CA GLU A 84 -16.86 14.21 5.20
C GLU A 84 -17.80 15.01 6.11
N THR A 85 -17.30 16.10 6.68
CA THR A 85 -18.16 17.15 7.25
C THR A 85 -18.88 17.85 6.10
N ALA A 86 -20.19 18.05 6.25
CA ALA A 86 -21.00 18.76 5.26
C ALA A 86 -20.43 20.17 5.03
N PRO A 87 -20.35 20.66 3.77
CA PRO A 87 -19.94 22.03 3.50
C PRO A 87 -20.96 22.99 4.12
N GLY A 88 -20.58 23.71 5.18
CA GLY A 88 -21.44 24.72 5.78
C GLY A 88 -21.15 25.10 7.24
N GLU A 89 -20.42 24.29 8.01
CA GLU A 89 -20.30 24.53 9.47
C GLU A 89 -19.13 25.45 9.87
N SER A 90 -18.17 25.71 8.99
CA SER A 90 -17.02 26.59 9.28
C SER A 90 -17.23 28.06 8.93
N ALA A 91 -18.38 28.44 8.37
CA ALA A 91 -18.68 29.82 7.96
C ALA A 91 -19.56 30.60 8.95
N GLY A 92 -20.07 29.95 10.01
CA GLY A 92 -21.03 30.55 10.95
C GLY A 92 -20.45 30.95 12.32
N MET A 93 -19.13 30.91 12.52
CA MET A 93 -18.49 31.18 13.82
C MET A 93 -17.64 32.47 13.84
N VAL A 94 -17.81 33.37 12.86
CA VAL A 94 -17.05 34.64 12.78
C VAL A 94 -17.95 35.88 12.96
N GLU A 95 -19.18 35.73 13.43
CA GLU A 95 -20.05 36.87 13.77
C GLU A 95 -20.63 36.73 15.19
N ASP A 96 -19.90 37.28 16.17
CA ASP A 96 -20.40 38.05 17.34
C ASP A 96 -19.25 38.94 17.84
#